data_AF-A0A8H9GSJ3-F1
#
_entry.id   AF-A0A8H9GSJ3-F1
#
_cell.length_a   1.000
_cell.length_b   1.000
_cell.length_c   1.000
_cell.angle_alpha   90.00
_cell.angle_beta   90.00
_cell.angle_gamma   90.00
#
_symmetry.space_group_name_H-M   'P 1'
#
loop_
_entity.id
_entity.type
_entity.pdbx_description
1 polymer ?
#
loop_
_entity_poly.entity_id
_entity_poly.type
_entity_poly.pdbx_seq_one_letter_code
_entity_poly.pdbx_strand_id
1 'polypeptide(L)'
;MAGVTAADQVPGAHLAELVGVTALIAHVFDIRTLDVRAGVDHLDLEDDMVRVLTVDVVAAHLADAVKLSRLLHLAERLGHHDDDRSAWRCWSGWVAAADRGLPVSLHVTARGAG
;
A
#
# COMPACT_ATOMS: atom_id res chain seq x y z
N MET A 1 -33.67 -9.90 -4.97
CA MET A 1 -32.95 -8.90 -4.15
C MET A 1 -32.10 -9.67 -3.15
N ALA A 2 -30.84 -9.94 -3.49
CA ALA A 2 -29.91 -10.64 -2.60
C ALA A 2 -29.35 -9.62 -1.60
N GLY A 3 -29.36 -10.00 -0.32
CA GLY A 3 -28.96 -9.13 0.79
C GLY A 3 -27.46 -8.85 0.76
N VAL A 4 -27.12 -7.58 0.90
CA VAL A 4 -25.79 -7.09 1.26
C VAL A 4 -25.45 -7.68 2.62
N THR A 5 -24.58 -8.69 2.66
CA THR A 5 -24.09 -9.26 3.92
C THR A 5 -23.09 -8.26 4.52
N ALA A 6 -22.94 -8.27 5.85
CA ALA A 6 -22.08 -7.33 6.58
C ALA A 6 -20.58 -7.32 6.16
N ALA A 7 -20.17 -8.21 5.25
CA ALA A 7 -18.85 -8.26 4.63
C ALA A 7 -18.65 -7.20 3.52
N ASP A 8 -19.72 -6.59 3.00
CA ASP A 8 -19.61 -5.70 1.83
C ASP A 8 -19.09 -4.30 2.15
N GLN A 9 -19.14 -3.86 3.40
CA GLN A 9 -18.66 -2.53 3.78
C GLN A 9 -17.37 -2.64 4.55
N VAL A 10 -16.25 -2.28 3.91
CA VAL A 10 -15.13 -1.72 4.65
C VAL A 10 -15.61 -0.36 5.13
N PRO A 11 -15.87 -0.14 6.42
CA PRO A 11 -16.25 1.17 6.92
C PRO A 11 -15.15 2.15 6.50
N GLY A 12 -15.51 3.27 5.86
CA GLY A 12 -14.54 4.29 5.42
C GLY A 12 -13.60 4.78 6.55
N ALA A 13 -14.02 4.61 7.81
CA ALA A 13 -13.19 4.79 8.99
C ALA A 13 -11.89 3.96 8.96
N HIS A 14 -11.93 2.70 8.50
CA HIS A 14 -10.72 1.86 8.40
C HIS A 14 -9.73 2.36 7.37
N LEU A 15 -10.20 2.92 6.25
CA LEU A 15 -9.32 3.50 5.22
C LEU A 15 -8.66 4.78 5.74
N ALA A 16 -9.44 5.67 6.36
CA ALA A 16 -8.90 6.87 6.98
C ALA A 16 -7.89 6.55 8.09
N GLU A 17 -8.15 5.51 8.87
CA GLU A 17 -7.24 5.02 9.90
C GLU A 17 -5.94 4.47 9.30
N LEU A 18 -6.00 3.71 8.20
CA LEU A 18 -4.80 3.23 7.51
C LEU A 18 -3.95 4.40 7.00
N VAL A 19 -4.57 5.39 6.35
CA VAL A 19 -3.87 6.60 5.91
C VAL A 19 -3.22 7.31 7.10
N GLY A 20 -3.97 7.51 8.19
CA GLY A 20 -3.49 8.18 9.39
C GLY A 20 -2.33 7.46 10.08
N VAL A 21 -2.42 6.14 10.25
CA VAL A 21 -1.36 5.32 10.84
C VAL A 21 -0.12 5.32 9.97
N THR A 22 -0.25 5.14 8.66
CA THR A 22 0.89 5.16 7.73
C THR A 22 1.56 6.53 7.69
N ALA A 23 0.78 7.62 7.67
CA ALA A 23 1.32 8.98 7.75
C ALA A 23 2.02 9.25 9.10
N LEU A 24 1.48 8.75 10.21
CA LEU A 24 2.10 8.87 11.54
C LEU A 24 3.43 8.11 11.60
N ILE A 25 3.49 6.88 11.09
CA ILE A 25 4.73 6.10 10.98
C ILE A 25 5.75 6.90 10.18
N ALA A 26 5.38 7.40 9.00
CA ALA A 26 6.28 8.20 8.17
C ALA A 26 6.81 9.42 8.94
N HIS A 27 5.94 10.14 9.65
CA HIS A 27 6.34 11.29 10.48
C HIS A 27 7.31 10.92 11.60
N VAL A 28 7.00 9.89 12.40
CA VAL A 28 7.82 9.45 13.54
C VAL A 28 9.21 9.02 13.11
N PHE A 29 9.32 8.43 11.92
CA PHE A 29 10.61 8.00 11.35
C PHE A 29 11.26 9.05 10.45
N ASP A 30 10.78 10.29 10.42
CA ASP A 30 11.33 11.36 9.56
C ASP A 30 11.45 10.93 8.08
N ILE A 31 10.34 10.41 7.56
CA ILE A 31 10.19 9.95 6.18
C ILE A 31 9.28 10.95 5.48
N ARG A 32 9.80 11.64 4.47
CA ARG A 32 9.00 12.61 3.73
C ARG A 32 8.16 11.90 2.68
N THR A 33 6.85 11.98 2.83
CA THR A 33 5.87 11.50 1.85
C THR A 33 5.27 12.67 1.09
N LEU A 34 5.01 12.47 -0.19
CA LEU A 34 4.22 13.39 -1.02
C LEU A 34 2.73 13.08 -0.90
N ASP A 35 2.41 11.79 -0.73
CA ASP A 35 1.05 11.30 -0.73
C ASP A 35 0.94 9.97 0.02
N VAL A 36 -0.21 9.75 0.66
CA VAL A 36 -0.59 8.49 1.30
C VAL A 36 -2.08 8.27 1.00
N ARG A 37 -2.40 7.15 0.38
CA ARG A 37 -3.78 6.78 0.03
C ARG A 37 -4.07 5.38 0.53
N ALA A 38 -5.33 5.12 0.86
CA ALA A 38 -5.82 3.78 1.13
C ALA A 38 -7.07 3.52 0.31
N GLY A 39 -7.23 2.27 -0.12
CA GLY A 39 -8.33 1.84 -0.96
C GLY A 39 -8.73 0.40 -0.69
N VAL A 40 -9.75 -0.03 -1.44
CA VAL A 40 -10.13 -1.43 -1.55
C VAL A 40 -9.89 -1.83 -3.00
N ASP A 41 -9.17 -2.93 -3.19
CA ASP A 41 -8.93 -3.54 -4.49
C ASP A 41 -9.41 -5.00 -4.48
N HIS A 42 -9.38 -5.64 -5.64
CA HIS A 42 -9.75 -7.05 -5.81
C HIS A 42 -8.56 -7.80 -6.40
N LEU A 43 -8.10 -8.82 -5.67
CA LEU A 43 -7.10 -9.74 -6.15
C LEU A 43 -7.80 -10.95 -6.78
N ASP A 44 -7.58 -11.14 -8.07
CA ASP A 44 -8.00 -12.33 -8.79
C ASP A 44 -7.05 -13.49 -8.47
N LEU A 45 -7.60 -14.59 -7.97
CA LEU A 45 -6.90 -15.83 -7.64
C LEU A 45 -7.32 -16.99 -8.56
N GLU A 46 -7.69 -16.69 -9.81
CA GLU A 46 -8.18 -17.61 -10.86
C GLU A 46 -9.56 -18.23 -10.56
N ASP A 47 -9.70 -18.85 -9.39
CA ASP A 47 -10.92 -19.52 -8.93
C ASP A 47 -11.75 -18.68 -7.94
N ASP A 48 -11.20 -17.56 -7.45
CA ASP A 48 -11.84 -16.67 -6.48
C ASP A 48 -11.38 -15.21 -6.64
N MET A 49 -12.18 -14.28 -6.13
CA MET A 49 -11.87 -12.86 -6.10
C MET A 49 -11.85 -12.36 -4.66
N VAL A 50 -10.66 -12.05 -4.17
CA VAL A 50 -10.47 -11.64 -2.77
C VAL A 50 -10.37 -10.13 -2.69
N ARG A 51 -11.22 -9.52 -1.87
CA ARG A 51 -11.09 -8.10 -1.53
C ARG A 51 -9.85 -7.89 -0.68
N VAL A 52 -9.07 -6.88 -1.03
CA VAL A 52 -7.86 -6.51 -0.31
C VAL A 52 -7.87 -5.03 0.01
N LEU A 53 -7.33 -4.66 1.17
CA LEU A 53 -7.07 -3.27 1.49
C LEU A 53 -5.72 -2.89 0.89
N THR A 54 -5.67 -1.78 0.18
CA THR A 54 -4.42 -1.25 -0.38
C THR A 54 -4.02 0.02 0.35
N VAL A 55 -2.73 0.20 0.57
CA VAL A 55 -2.14 1.45 1.03
C VAL A 55 -0.99 1.82 0.11
N ASP A 56 -1.12 2.95 -0.57
CA ASP A 56 -0.13 3.49 -1.49
C ASP A 56 0.56 4.68 -0.85
N VAL A 57 1.89 4.64 -0.80
CA VAL A 57 2.73 5.72 -0.30
C VAL A 57 3.63 6.20 -1.42
N VAL A 58 3.59 7.50 -1.69
CA VAL A 58 4.55 8.17 -2.58
C VAL A 58 5.58 8.86 -1.71
N ALA A 59 6.80 8.36 -1.67
CA ALA A 59 7.89 9.01 -0.95
C ALA A 59 8.47 10.17 -1.77
N ALA A 60 8.83 11.25 -1.09
CA ALA A 60 9.44 12.42 -1.73
C ALA A 60 10.85 12.14 -2.23
N HIS A 61 11.57 11.22 -1.58
CA HIS A 61 12.95 10.86 -1.92
C HIS A 61 13.11 9.34 -1.99
N LEU A 62 14.00 8.88 -2.86
CA LEU A 62 14.35 7.47 -2.98
C LEU A 62 14.88 6.89 -1.65
N ALA A 63 15.70 7.64 -0.92
CA ALA A 63 16.23 7.19 0.37
C ALA A 63 15.12 6.98 1.41
N ASP A 64 14.11 7.84 1.42
CA ASP A 64 12.94 7.75 2.29
C ASP A 64 12.10 6.52 1.96
N ALA A 65 11.92 6.22 0.67
CA ALA A 65 11.25 5.01 0.20
C ALA A 65 11.97 3.73 0.62
N VAL A 66 13.30 3.70 0.47
CA VAL A 66 14.15 2.56 0.90
C VAL A 66 14.12 2.40 2.42
N LYS A 67 14.12 3.50 3.17
CA LYS A 67 13.99 3.46 4.63
C LYS A 67 12.63 2.90 5.05
N LEU A 68 11.55 3.41 4.46
CA LEU A 68 10.19 2.95 4.75
C LEU A 68 9.99 1.48 4.37
N SER A 69 10.45 1.08 3.17
CA SER A 69 10.32 -0.30 2.71
C SER A 69 11.06 -1.28 3.62
N ARG A 70 12.22 -0.92 4.15
CA ARG A 70 12.94 -1.74 5.15
C ARG A 70 12.21 -1.85 6.47
N LEU A 71 11.70 -0.73 6.99
CA LEU A 71 10.91 -0.72 8.23
C LEU A 71 9.66 -1.60 8.14
N LEU A 72 9.04 -1.61 6.95
CA LEU A 72 7.83 -2.37 6.66
C LEU A 72 8.11 -3.75 6.03
N HIS A 73 9.38 -4.16 5.93
CA HIS A 73 9.80 -5.43 5.33
C HIS A 73 9.24 -5.70 3.91
N LEU A 74 9.12 -4.66 3.10
CA LEU A 74 8.61 -4.75 1.72
C LEU A 74 9.72 -5.18 0.75
N ALA A 75 9.33 -5.97 -0.26
CA ALA A 75 10.23 -6.41 -1.31
C ALA A 75 10.22 -5.43 -2.48
N GLU A 76 11.39 -5.17 -3.07
CA GLU A 76 11.48 -4.38 -4.29
C GLU A 76 10.86 -5.14 -5.47
N ARG A 77 10.04 -4.45 -6.25
CA ARG A 77 9.39 -4.99 -7.44
C ARG A 77 10.18 -4.54 -8.68
N LEU A 78 11.02 -5.42 -9.19
CA LEU A 78 11.75 -5.18 -10.43
C LEU A 78 10.81 -5.37 -11.64
N GLY A 79 10.86 -4.46 -12.61
CA GLY A 79 10.15 -4.60 -13.90
C GLY A 79 8.67 -4.16 -13.93
N HIS A 80 8.09 -3.60 -12.86
CA HIS A 80 6.67 -3.18 -12.88
C HIS A 80 6.39 -1.98 -13.81
N HIS A 81 7.44 -1.30 -14.30
CA HIS A 81 7.35 -0.22 -15.28
C HIS A 81 8.39 -0.37 -16.40
N ASP A 82 8.78 -1.59 -16.79
CA ASP A 82 9.94 -1.85 -17.69
C ASP A 82 9.72 -1.40 -19.16
N ASP A 83 8.51 -1.03 -19.55
CA ASP A 83 8.20 -0.58 -20.92
C ASP A 83 8.70 0.84 -21.23
N ASP A 84 9.13 1.58 -20.20
CA ASP A 84 9.88 2.81 -20.34
C ASP A 84 10.90 2.78 -19.20
N ARG A 85 12.19 3.08 -19.41
CA ARG A 85 13.26 2.95 -18.38
C ARG A 85 13.05 3.94 -17.21
N SER A 86 11.97 3.76 -16.48
CA SER A 86 11.27 4.86 -15.84
C SER A 86 11.90 5.09 -14.49
N ALA A 87 12.10 6.36 -14.21
CA ALA A 87 12.69 6.88 -12.99
C ALA A 87 11.89 6.52 -11.73
N TRP A 88 11.03 5.50 -11.69
CA TRP A 88 10.20 5.14 -10.55
C TRP A 88 10.51 3.73 -10.07
N ARG A 89 10.77 3.62 -8.76
CA ARG A 89 11.02 2.36 -8.06
C ARG A 89 9.86 2.08 -7.13
N CYS A 90 9.50 0.81 -7.01
CA CYS A 90 8.39 0.37 -6.20
C CYS A 90 8.79 -0.80 -5.28
N TRP A 91 8.24 -0.77 -4.07
CA TRP A 91 8.33 -1.84 -3.09
C TRP A 91 6.92 -2.24 -2.68
N SER A 92 6.65 -3.52 -2.57
CA SER A 92 5.34 -4.01 -2.15
C SER A 92 5.46 -5.17 -1.17
N GLY A 93 4.46 -5.33 -0.32
CA GLY A 93 4.39 -6.44 0.62
C GLY A 93 3.02 -6.55 1.26
N TRP A 94 2.82 -7.65 1.97
CA TRP A 94 1.61 -7.92 2.72
C TRP A 94 1.85 -7.69 4.20
N VAL A 95 0.91 -7.01 4.86
CA VAL A 95 0.89 -6.89 6.32
C VAL A 95 -0.21 -7.79 6.88
N ALA A 96 0.15 -8.56 7.90
CA ALA A 96 -0.78 -9.38 8.66
C ALA A 96 -1.72 -8.47 9.47
N ALA A 97 -2.81 -8.03 8.86
CA ALA A 97 -3.85 -7.22 9.50
C ALA A 97 -4.95 -8.11 10.08
N ALA A 98 -4.57 -8.96 11.04
CA ALA A 98 -5.44 -10.01 11.62
C ALA A 98 -6.80 -9.48 12.11
N ASP A 99 -6.87 -8.21 12.52
CA ASP A 99 -8.06 -7.61 13.12
C ASP A 99 -8.94 -6.85 12.12
N ARG A 100 -8.51 -6.67 10.86
CA ARG A 100 -9.21 -5.84 9.86
C ARG A 100 -10.14 -6.63 8.93
N GLY A 101 -10.20 -7.95 9.09
CA GLY A 101 -11.06 -8.83 8.29
C GLY A 101 -10.69 -8.97 6.81
N LEU A 102 -9.77 -8.14 6.30
CA LEU A 102 -9.21 -8.20 4.95
C LEU A 102 -7.68 -8.11 5.01
N PRO A 103 -6.95 -8.80 4.10
CA PRO A 103 -5.52 -8.64 3.98
C PRO A 103 -5.16 -7.22 3.52
N VAL A 104 -4.03 -6.70 4.00
CA VAL A 104 -3.53 -5.36 3.63
C VAL A 104 -2.29 -5.50 2.76
N SER A 105 -2.35 -4.96 1.55
CA SER A 105 -1.23 -4.78 0.64
C SER A 105 -0.68 -3.36 0.78
N LEU A 106 0.62 -3.24 0.99
CA LEU A 106 1.32 -1.95 1.09
C LEU A 106 2.26 -1.77 -0.07
N HIS A 107 2.20 -0.58 -0.66
CA HIS A 107 2.98 -0.19 -1.83
C HIS A 107 3.69 1.12 -1.51
N VAL A 108 4.99 1.14 -1.69
CA VAL A 108 5.81 2.35 -1.56
C VAL A 108 6.43 2.62 -2.91
N THR A 109 6.24 3.84 -3.41
CA THR A 109 6.79 4.28 -4.69
C THR A 109 7.63 5.52 -4.49
N ALA A 110 8.71 5.64 -5.26
CA ALA A 110 9.48 6.87 -5.31
C ALA A 110 10.17 7.03 -6.64
N ARG A 111 10.43 8.29 -6.98
CA ARG A 111 11.22 8.62 -8.16
C ARG A 111 12.70 8.38 -7.84
N GLY A 112 13.33 7.45 -8.56
CA GLY A 112 14.78 7.32 -8.67
C GLY A 112 15.44 8.50 -9.38
N ALA A 113 16.74 8.65 -9.15
CA ALA A 113 17.55 9.62 -9.88
C ALA A 113 17.69 9.17 -11.34
N GLY A 114 17.40 10.08 -12.27
CA GLY A 114 17.75 9.94 -13.68
C GLY A 114 19.19 10.37 -13.94
#